data_AF-A0A2W4LBE8-F1
#
_entry.id   AF-A0A2W4LBE8-F1
#
_cell.length_a   1.000
_cell.length_b   1.000
_cell.length_c   1.000
_cell.angle_alpha   90.00
_cell.angle_beta   90.00
_cell.angle_gamma   90.00
#
_symmetry.space_group_name_H-M   'P 1'
#
loop_
_entity.id
_entity.type
_entity.pdbx_description
1 polymer ?
#
loop_
_entity_poly.entity_id
_entity_poly.type
_entity_poly.pdbx_seq_one_letter_code
_entity_poly.pdbx_strand_id
1 'polypeptide(L)' 'MERAEGVIVARRYRLIRKLDSGGMGSVWLAHDLSLDTRCAL' A
#
# COMPACT_ATOMS: atom_id res chain seq x y z
N MET A 1 -12.12 4.90 -6.68
CA MET A 1 -12.35 3.85 -5.68
C MET A 1 -11.21 3.92 -4.68
N GLU A 2 -11.50 4.26 -3.43
CA GLU A 2 -10.49 4.32 -2.38
C GLU A 2 -10.02 2.89 -2.03
N ARG A 3 -8.72 2.70 -1.77
CA ARG A 3 -8.18 1.40 -1.37
C ARG A 3 -8.36 1.20 0.14
N ALA A 4 -8.44 -0.05 0.57
CA ALA A 4 -8.57 -0.43 1.98
C ALA A 4 -7.34 -1.20 2.47
N GLU A 5 -7.19 -1.28 3.78
CA GLU A 5 -6.21 -2.15 4.43
C GLU A 5 -6.43 -3.62 4.01
N GLY A 6 -5.35 -4.39 3.91
CA GLY A 6 -5.37 -5.79 3.49
C GLY A 6 -5.43 -6.03 1.98
N VAL A 7 -5.76 -5.03 1.18
CA VAL A 7 -5.76 -5.14 -0.30
C VAL A 7 -4.36 -5.49 -0.80
N ILE A 8 -4.28 -6.43 -1.76
CA ILE A 8 -3.04 -6.79 -2.44
C ILE A 8 -2.99 -6.11 -3.81
N VAL A 9 -2.07 -5.15 -3.96
CA VAL A 9 -1.81 -4.44 -5.21
C VAL A 9 -0.77 -5.20 -6.02
N ALA A 10 -1.01 -5.32 -7.34
CA ALA A 10 -0.11 -5.99 -8.27
C ALA A 10 0.31 -7.42 -7.82
N ARG A 11 -0.56 -8.10 -7.05
CA ARG A 11 -0.31 -9.43 -6.45
C ARG A 11 0.97 -9.49 -5.58
N ARG A 12 1.47 -8.34 -5.09
CA ARG A 12 2.75 -8.23 -4.41
C ARG A 12 2.71 -7.36 -3.15
N TYR A 13 2.03 -6.22 -3.19
CA TYR A 13 2.07 -5.26 -2.08
C TYR A 13 0.78 -5.33 -1.27
N ARG A 14 0.87 -5.82 -0.03
CA ARG A 14 -0.27 -5.79 0.90
C ARG A 14 -0.32 -4.44 1.58
N LEU A 15 -1.40 -3.70 1.41
CA LEU A 15 -1.62 -2.43 2.10
C LEU A 15 -1.84 -2.67 3.59
N ILE A 16 -1.09 -1.98 4.45
CA ILE A 16 -1.19 -2.09 5.91
C ILE A 16 -2.02 -0.95 6.48
N ARG A 17 -1.67 0.30 6.17
CA ARG A 17 -2.41 1.50 6.58
C ARG A 17 -2.10 2.67 5.66
N LYS A 18 -3.05 3.59 5.51
CA LYS A 18 -2.83 4.86 4.80
C LYS A 18 -1.84 5.72 5.60
N LEU A 19 -0.91 6.35 4.90
CA LEU A 19 0.03 7.31 5.48
C LEU A 19 -0.43 8.73 5.23
N ASP A 20 -0.79 9.03 3.98
CA ASP A 20 -1.23 10.37 3.57
C ASP A 20 -2.05 10.32 2.27
N SER A 21 -2.63 11.46 1.87
CA SER A 21 -3.25 11.65 0.57
C SER A 21 -3.09 13.08 0.06
N GLY A 22 -2.94 13.21 -1.26
CA GLY A 22 -2.89 14.49 -1.96
C GLY A 22 -3.60 14.42 -3.31
N GLY A 23 -3.47 15.49 -4.11
CA GLY A 23 -4.21 15.63 -5.38
C GLY A 23 -3.96 14.51 -6.41
N MET A 24 -2.82 13.80 -6.32
CA MET A 24 -2.48 12.69 -7.23
C MET A 24 -2.80 11.29 -6.68
N GLY A 25 -3.23 11.16 -5.42
CA GLY A 25 -3.53 9.85 -4.85
C GLY A 25 -3.28 9.75 -3.35
N SER A 26 -3.01 8.53 -2.89
CA SER A 26 -2.75 8.22 -1.47
C SER A 26 -1.47 7.42 -1.34
N VAL A 27 -0.70 7.73 -0.30
CA VAL A 27 0.50 6.99 0.08
C VAL A 27 0.13 6.02 1.18
N TRP A 28 0.59 4.79 1.07
CA TRP A 28 0.31 3.70 2.00
C TRP A 28 1.60 3.09 2.53
N LEU A 29 1.58 2.68 3.79
CA LEU A 29 2.52 1.69 4.29
C LEU A 29 2.07 0.35 3.73
N ALA A 30 2.97 -0.35 3.04
CA ALA A 30 2.71 -1.65 2.47
C ALA A 30 3.79 -2.66 2.87
N HIS A 31 3.44 -3.94 2.82
CA HIS A 31 4.39 -5.05 2.86
C HIS A 31 4.62 -5.56 1.43
N ASP A 32 5.85 -5.49 0.94
CA ASP A 32 6.27 -6.20 -0.26
C ASP A 32 6.43 -7.69 0.06
N LEU A 33 5.49 -8.51 -0.41
CA LEU A 33 5.45 -9.95 -0.15
C LEU A 33 6.54 -10.74 -0.87
N SER A 34 7.25 -10.15 -1.83
CA SER A 34 8.34 -10.82 -2.55
C SER A 34 9.71 -10.58 -1.93
N LEU A 35 9.91 -9.40 -1.35
CA LEU A 35 11.16 -9.02 -0.68
C LEU A 35 11.07 -9.09 0.85
N ASP A 36 9.89 -9.42 1.38
CA ASP A 36 9.58 -9.51 2.82
C ASP A 36 9.98 -8.22 3.58
N THR A 37 9.61 -7.05 3.04
CA THR A 37 10.00 -5.76 3.62
C THR A 37 8.91 -4.69 3.52
N ARG A 38 8.97 -3.71 4.43
CA ARG A 38 8.03 -2.58 4.46
C ARG A 38 8.46 -1.50 3.47
N CYS A 39 7.52 -0.98 2.71
CA CYS A 39 7.74 0.14 1.79
C CYS A 39 6.57 1.14 1.81
N ALA A 40 6.81 2.32 1.25
CA ALA A 40 5.75 3.25 0.89
C ALA A 40 5.25 2.91 -0.52
N LEU A 41 3.93 2.84 -0.69
CA LEU A 41 3.26 2.58 -1.97
C LEU A 41 2.28 3.69 -2.33
#